data_AF-A0A814B646-F1
#
_entry.id   AF-A0A814B646-F1
#
_cell.length_a   1.000
_cell.length_b   1.000
_cell.length_c   1.000
_cell.angle_alpha   90.00
_cell.angle_beta   90.00
_cell.angle_gamma   90.00
#
_symmetry.space_group_name_H-M   'P 1'
#
loop_
_entity.id
_entity.type
_entity.pdbx_description
1 polymer ?
#
loop_
_entity_poly.entity_id
_entity_poly.type
_entity_poly.pdbx_seq_one_letter_code
_entity_poly.pdbx_strand_id
1 'polypeptide(L)'
;MRPCDDIETLFSHSYFLGPNIYVVPLLRDPAPGQTQRLWLPKSSTNEWINYFDTSIIHKSHRIIKEDTSRLDRIPIYVEQNSLIPMYDIEKDDSLNAFRFVLWGESKLDEKETTLFTRDGQQWLLKFNHSQRRLTVHFIQQYDSTEKQQWIWKFCQYVYDKEFCSDQWLELSHNASVQLDYLI
;
A
#
# COMPACT_ATOMS: atom_id res chain seq x y z
N MET A 1 7.08 -24.58 -23.90
CA MET A 1 6.76 -24.58 -22.45
C MET A 1 5.36 -24.02 -22.29
N ARG A 2 4.48 -24.71 -21.55
CA ARG A 2 3.04 -24.36 -21.47
C ARG A 2 2.80 -23.11 -20.61
N PRO A 3 1.87 -22.21 -21.01
CA PRO A 3 1.29 -21.24 -20.09
C PRO A 3 0.55 -21.97 -18.97
N CYS A 4 0.58 -21.44 -17.76
CA CYS A 4 -0.16 -21.99 -16.62
C CYS A 4 -1.66 -21.78 -16.85
N ASP A 5 -2.45 -22.84 -16.63
CA ASP A 5 -3.91 -22.80 -16.64
C ASP A 5 -4.42 -22.33 -15.25
N ASP A 6 -5.61 -21.71 -15.23
CA ASP A 6 -6.26 -21.06 -14.09
C ASP A 6 -6.38 -21.92 -12.80
N ILE A 7 -6.16 -23.22 -12.92
CA ILE A 7 -6.16 -24.20 -11.82
C ILE A 7 -4.97 -23.99 -10.86
N GLU A 8 -3.81 -23.53 -11.34
CA GLU A 8 -2.64 -23.37 -10.47
C GLU A 8 -2.71 -22.14 -9.54
N THR A 9 -3.55 -21.16 -9.88
CA THR A 9 -3.93 -20.01 -9.04
C THR A 9 -4.66 -20.44 -7.75
N LEU A 10 -5.35 -21.58 -7.77
CA LEU A 10 -6.06 -22.11 -6.60
C LEU A 10 -5.10 -22.67 -5.54
N PHE A 11 -3.87 -23.04 -5.90
CA PHE A 11 -2.92 -23.66 -4.98
C PHE A 11 -2.04 -22.67 -4.22
N SER A 12 -2.02 -21.39 -4.59
CA SER A 12 -1.22 -20.40 -3.84
C SER A 12 -1.91 -19.96 -2.53
N HIS A 13 -3.20 -20.28 -2.35
CA HIS A 13 -4.03 -19.92 -1.18
C HIS A 13 -3.94 -18.44 -0.78
N SER A 14 -3.55 -17.59 -1.72
CA SER A 14 -3.30 -16.17 -1.54
C SER A 14 -4.53 -15.35 -1.93
N TYR A 15 -4.66 -14.17 -1.34
CA TYR A 15 -5.84 -13.33 -1.53
C TYR A 15 -5.48 -11.84 -1.56
N PHE A 16 -6.38 -11.06 -2.13
CA PHE A 16 -6.30 -9.61 -2.11
C PHE A 16 -6.83 -9.05 -0.78
N LEU A 17 -6.02 -8.23 -0.12
CA LEU A 17 -6.45 -7.37 0.98
C LEU A 17 -6.67 -5.96 0.42
N GLY A 18 -7.93 -5.60 0.24
CA GLY A 18 -8.26 -4.38 -0.52
C GLY A 18 -7.85 -4.51 -1.99
N PRO A 19 -7.68 -3.39 -2.71
CA PRO A 19 -7.45 -3.41 -4.15
C PRO A 19 -6.01 -3.75 -4.55
N ASN A 20 -5.04 -3.62 -3.65
CA ASN A 20 -3.63 -3.46 -4.02
C ASN A 20 -2.61 -4.15 -3.11
N ILE A 21 -3.06 -4.91 -2.11
CA ILE A 21 -2.19 -5.74 -1.27
C ILE A 21 -2.50 -7.21 -1.54
N TYR A 22 -1.46 -8.01 -1.73
CA TYR A 22 -1.56 -9.45 -1.93
C TYR A 22 -0.93 -10.19 -0.77
N VAL A 23 -1.73 -10.99 -0.07
CA VAL A 23 -1.32 -11.73 1.12
C VAL A 23 -1.13 -13.20 0.77
N VAL A 24 -0.05 -13.80 1.25
CA VAL A 24 0.28 -15.21 1.03
C VAL A 24 0.33 -15.93 2.38
N PRO A 25 -0.79 -16.55 2.80
CA PRO A 25 -0.84 -17.34 4.03
C PRO A 25 0.12 -18.54 4.01
N LEU A 26 0.67 -18.85 5.17
CA LEU A 26 1.46 -20.06 5.38
C LEU A 26 0.55 -21.17 5.91
N LEU A 27 0.49 -22.29 5.18
CA LEU A 27 -0.34 -23.44 5.56
C LEU A 27 0.39 -24.49 6.38
N ARG A 28 1.70 -24.30 6.59
CA ARG A 28 2.57 -25.21 7.34
C ARG A 28 3.53 -24.38 8.17
N ASP A 29 3.92 -24.92 9.30
CA ASP A 29 4.94 -24.32 10.17
C ASP A 29 6.23 -24.08 9.35
N PRO A 30 6.80 -22.87 9.41
CA PRO A 30 8.06 -22.53 8.75
C PRO A 30 9.22 -23.43 9.19
N ALA A 31 9.99 -23.92 8.22
CA ALA A 31 11.21 -24.68 8.42
C ALA A 31 12.36 -24.15 7.53
N PRO A 32 13.64 -24.29 7.93
CA PRO A 32 14.77 -23.84 7.13
C PRO A 32 14.74 -24.35 5.68
N GLY A 33 14.87 -23.44 4.72
CA GLY A 33 14.85 -23.75 3.28
C GLY A 33 13.46 -24.05 2.70
N GLN A 34 12.39 -23.89 3.49
CA GLN A 34 11.03 -24.03 3.01
C GLN A 34 10.65 -22.89 2.06
N THR A 35 10.08 -23.26 0.93
CA THR A 35 9.59 -22.30 -0.08
C THR A 35 8.18 -22.67 -0.51
N GLN A 36 7.40 -21.66 -0.90
CA GLN A 36 6.09 -21.85 -1.51
C GLN A 36 6.12 -21.42 -2.99
N ARG A 37 5.44 -22.20 -3.83
CA ARG A 37 5.15 -21.80 -5.21
C ARG A 37 4.07 -20.74 -5.16
N LEU A 38 4.42 -19.54 -5.58
CA LEU A 38 3.53 -18.39 -5.56
C LEU A 38 3.31 -17.88 -6.98
N TRP A 39 2.06 -17.55 -7.29
CA TRP A 39 1.70 -16.82 -8.48
C TRP A 39 1.23 -15.43 -8.06
N LEU A 40 1.82 -14.40 -8.65
CA LEU A 40 1.38 -13.02 -8.44
C LEU A 40 0.43 -12.61 -9.56
N PRO A 41 -0.73 -12.00 -9.24
CA PRO A 41 -1.68 -11.58 -10.24
C PRO A 41 -1.15 -10.45 -11.14
N LYS A 42 -1.86 -10.19 -12.23
CA LYS A 42 -1.57 -9.05 -13.09
C LYS A 42 -1.76 -7.75 -12.30
N SER A 43 -0.68 -6.98 -12.15
CA SER A 43 -0.72 -5.58 -11.69
C SER A 43 -0.82 -4.61 -12.87
N SER A 44 -1.32 -3.41 -12.59
CA SER A 44 -1.41 -2.27 -13.51
C SER A 44 -0.04 -1.79 -14.00
N THR A 45 0.98 -1.91 -13.15
CA THR A 45 2.39 -1.53 -13.42
C THR A 45 3.26 -2.71 -13.82
N ASN A 46 2.72 -3.94 -13.84
CA ASN A 46 3.47 -5.19 -13.98
C ASN A 46 4.56 -5.40 -12.91
N GLU A 47 4.47 -4.74 -11.77
CA GLU A 47 5.42 -4.85 -10.66
C GLU A 47 4.69 -5.04 -9.34
N TRP A 48 5.30 -5.84 -8.49
CA TRP A 48 4.92 -6.08 -7.10
C TRP A 48 6.12 -5.78 -6.22
N ILE A 49 5.88 -5.18 -5.06
CA ILE A 49 6.90 -4.83 -4.07
C ILE A 49 6.72 -5.77 -2.89
N ASN A 50 7.76 -6.49 -2.47
CA ASN A 50 7.71 -7.22 -1.21
C ASN A 50 7.60 -6.22 -0.05
N TYR A 51 6.60 -6.37 0.81
CA TYR A 51 6.31 -5.41 1.88
C TYR A 51 7.47 -5.23 2.87
N PHE A 52 8.29 -6.27 3.09
CA PHE A 52 9.29 -6.28 4.17
C PHE A 52 10.67 -5.80 3.74
N ASP A 53 11.10 -6.14 2.53
CA ASP A 53 12.43 -5.82 2.01
C ASP A 53 12.38 -4.98 0.73
N THR A 54 11.18 -4.49 0.40
CA THR A 54 10.89 -3.61 -0.75
C THR A 54 11.41 -4.09 -2.10
N SER A 55 11.82 -5.37 -2.20
CA SER A 55 12.33 -5.92 -3.44
C SER A 55 11.23 -5.93 -4.50
N ILE A 56 11.61 -5.50 -5.71
CA ILE A 56 10.68 -5.42 -6.83
C ILE A 56 10.67 -6.77 -7.54
N ILE A 57 9.49 -7.37 -7.57
CA ILE A 57 9.18 -8.55 -8.36
C ILE A 57 8.46 -8.09 -9.61
N HIS A 58 9.18 -8.11 -10.72
CA HIS A 58 8.56 -7.92 -12.02
C HIS A 58 7.62 -9.09 -12.30
N LYS A 59 6.43 -8.76 -12.79
CA LYS A 59 5.47 -9.73 -13.25
C LYS A 59 6.14 -10.68 -14.21
N SER A 60 6.19 -11.93 -13.80
CA SER A 60 6.53 -13.04 -14.67
C SER A 60 5.25 -13.83 -14.93
N HIS A 61 5.06 -14.32 -16.16
CA HIS A 61 4.02 -15.31 -16.47
C HIS A 61 4.34 -16.69 -15.84
N ARG A 62 5.15 -16.71 -14.78
CA ARG A 62 5.74 -17.89 -14.18
C ARG A 62 5.54 -17.81 -12.67
N ILE A 63 5.57 -18.99 -12.07
CA ILE A 63 5.51 -19.16 -10.63
C ILE A 63 6.86 -18.76 -10.04
N ILE A 64 6.82 -17.92 -9.01
CA ILE A 64 7.99 -17.56 -8.20
C ILE A 64 8.11 -18.52 -7.02
N LYS A 65 9.33 -18.70 -6.52
CA LYS A 65 9.60 -19.44 -5.28
C LYS A 65 9.74 -18.43 -4.16
N GLU A 66 8.73 -18.32 -3.32
CA GLU A 66 8.76 -17.44 -2.16
C GLU A 66 9.35 -18.17 -0.96
N ASP A 67 10.25 -17.50 -0.24
CA ASP A 67 10.82 -18.01 1.00
C ASP A 67 9.78 -17.93 2.13
N THR A 68 9.41 -19.08 2.66
CA THR A 68 8.43 -19.23 3.75
C THR A 68 9.05 -19.90 4.97
N SER A 69 10.39 -19.85 5.09
CA SER A 69 11.14 -20.44 6.20
C SER A 69 11.12 -19.62 7.50
N ARG A 70 10.61 -18.39 7.45
CA ARG A 70 10.58 -17.45 8.58
C ARG A 70 9.27 -17.52 9.37
N LEU A 71 9.39 -17.60 10.70
CA LEU A 71 8.27 -17.62 11.64
C LEU A 71 7.67 -16.25 11.92
N ASP A 72 8.43 -15.18 11.72
CA ASP A 72 8.08 -13.83 12.12
C ASP A 72 7.31 -13.03 11.07
N ARG A 73 7.06 -13.62 9.89
CA ARG A 73 6.36 -12.94 8.80
C ARG A 73 5.58 -13.90 7.91
N ILE A 74 4.40 -13.46 7.49
CA ILE A 74 3.73 -14.02 6.31
C ILE A 74 4.13 -13.16 5.10
N PRO A 75 4.41 -13.73 3.92
CA PRO A 75 4.73 -12.92 2.75
C PRO A 75 3.56 -12.02 2.35
N ILE A 76 3.88 -10.76 2.08
CA ILE A 76 2.94 -9.71 1.68
C ILE A 76 3.58 -8.94 0.53
N TYR A 77 2.78 -8.67 -0.51
CA TYR A 77 3.19 -7.85 -1.64
C TYR A 77 2.25 -6.67 -1.81
N VAL A 78 2.81 -5.52 -2.10
CA VAL A 78 2.07 -4.32 -2.42
C VAL A 78 2.24 -4.03 -3.91
N GLU A 79 1.16 -3.71 -4.60
CA GLU A 79 1.25 -3.32 -6.00
C GLU A 79 2.06 -2.02 -6.13
N GLN A 80 3.01 -1.98 -7.06
CA GLN A 80 3.77 -0.76 -7.35
C GLN A 80 2.82 0.40 -7.69
N ASN A 81 3.15 1.62 -7.24
CA ASN A 81 2.30 2.83 -7.33
C ASN A 81 1.03 2.79 -6.47
N SER A 82 1.00 1.98 -5.43
CA SER A 82 -0.10 1.96 -4.46
C SER A 82 -0.02 3.14 -3.51
N LEU A 83 -1.10 3.94 -3.42
CA LEU A 83 -1.27 4.94 -2.38
C LEU A 83 -2.16 4.37 -1.28
N ILE A 84 -1.58 4.14 -0.09
CA ILE A 84 -2.25 3.46 1.02
C ILE A 84 -2.28 4.39 2.23
N PRO A 85 -3.46 4.72 2.78
CA PRO A 85 -3.56 5.37 4.07
C PRO A 85 -3.25 4.38 5.21
N MET A 86 -2.37 4.77 6.12
CA MET A 86 -1.95 3.98 7.28
C MET A 86 -2.07 4.84 8.54
N TYR A 87 -2.60 4.29 9.62
CA TYR A 87 -2.59 4.99 10.91
C TYR A 87 -1.15 5.16 11.43
N ASP A 88 -0.90 6.29 12.09
CA ASP A 88 0.35 6.56 12.77
C ASP A 88 0.14 6.55 14.28
N ILE A 89 0.35 5.37 14.87
CA ILE A 89 0.15 5.13 16.31
C ILE A 89 1.23 5.85 17.13
N GLU A 90 2.43 6.06 16.58
CA GLU A 90 3.52 6.74 17.30
C GLU A 90 3.28 8.25 17.40
N LYS A 91 2.59 8.82 16.40
CA LYS A 91 2.29 10.25 16.38
C LYS A 91 1.15 10.63 17.32
N ASP A 92 0.11 9.80 17.40
CA ASP A 92 -1.10 10.10 18.15
C ASP A 92 -1.76 8.82 18.68
N ASP A 93 -1.76 8.66 20.01
CA ASP A 93 -2.38 7.55 20.72
C ASP A 93 -3.91 7.51 20.52
N SER A 94 -4.55 8.63 20.15
CA SER A 94 -5.98 8.66 19.84
C SER A 94 -6.31 8.06 18.47
N LEU A 95 -5.28 7.68 17.70
CA LEU A 95 -5.36 7.19 16.32
C LEU A 95 -5.90 8.23 15.35
N ASN A 96 -5.75 9.54 15.61
CA ASN A 96 -6.22 10.59 14.71
C ASN A 96 -5.17 11.10 13.70
N ALA A 97 -4.08 10.35 13.56
CA ALA A 97 -2.98 10.63 12.65
C ALA A 97 -2.88 9.57 11.55
N PHE A 98 -2.72 10.01 10.30
CA PHE A 98 -2.48 9.15 9.15
C PHE A 98 -1.17 9.46 8.42
N ARG A 99 -0.50 8.42 7.93
CA ARG A 99 0.46 8.52 6.84
C ARG A 99 -0.19 8.08 5.55
N PHE A 100 -0.11 8.89 4.51
CA PHE A 100 -0.46 8.51 3.15
C PHE A 100 0.80 8.03 2.45
N VAL A 101 0.88 6.71 2.27
CA VAL A 101 2.10 6.03 1.88
C VAL A 101 2.02 5.61 0.43
N LEU A 102 2.86 6.19 -0.42
CA LEU A 102 3.08 5.74 -1.80
C LEU A 102 4.13 4.64 -1.83
N TRP A 103 3.78 3.47 -2.36
CA TRP A 103 4.68 2.33 -2.46
C TRP A 103 5.38 2.29 -3.82
N GLY A 104 6.71 2.34 -3.80
CA GLY A 104 7.60 2.32 -4.95
C GLY A 104 7.75 3.68 -5.65
N GLU A 105 8.60 3.70 -6.67
CA GLU A 105 8.75 4.82 -7.61
C GLU A 105 7.41 5.22 -8.25
N SER A 106 7.20 6.50 -8.49
CA SER A 106 5.97 6.95 -9.13
C SER A 106 5.99 6.76 -10.66
N LYS A 107 5.49 5.61 -11.15
CA LYS A 107 5.40 5.29 -12.58
C LYS A 107 4.12 5.76 -13.30
N LEU A 108 3.14 6.26 -12.56
CA LEU A 108 1.85 6.71 -13.08
C LEU A 108 1.60 8.16 -12.67
N ASP A 109 1.06 8.94 -13.61
CA ASP A 109 0.93 10.39 -13.43
C ASP A 109 -0.08 10.77 -12.36
N GLU A 110 -1.13 9.97 -12.20
CA GLU A 110 -2.20 10.23 -11.26
C GLU A 110 -2.56 8.99 -10.46
N LYS A 111 -2.81 9.21 -9.16
CA LYS A 111 -3.30 8.19 -8.25
C LYS A 111 -4.37 8.74 -7.34
N GLU A 112 -5.39 7.92 -7.11
CA GLU A 112 -6.48 8.26 -6.22
C GLU A 112 -6.76 7.11 -5.26
N THR A 113 -7.11 7.45 -4.03
CA THR A 113 -7.65 6.48 -3.05
C THR A 113 -8.63 7.18 -2.12
N THR A 114 -9.47 6.40 -1.45
CA THR A 114 -10.45 6.94 -0.50
C THR A 114 -10.04 6.57 0.92
N LEU A 115 -10.07 7.55 1.83
CA LEU A 115 -9.95 7.34 3.26
C LEU A 115 -11.33 7.47 3.92
N PHE A 116 -11.64 6.50 4.78
CA PHE A 116 -12.76 6.58 5.71
C PHE A 116 -12.20 6.69 7.13
N THR A 117 -12.61 7.73 7.83
CA THR A 117 -12.22 8.01 9.22
C THR A 117 -13.24 7.42 10.18
N ARG A 118 -12.83 7.25 11.45
CA ARG A 118 -13.64 6.58 12.48
C ARG A 118 -14.89 7.35 12.86
N ASP A 119 -14.85 8.68 12.76
CA ASP A 119 -15.98 9.56 13.00
C ASP A 119 -16.88 9.69 11.76
N GLY A 120 -16.67 8.87 10.71
CA GLY A 120 -17.56 8.77 9.56
C GLY A 120 -17.25 9.75 8.43
N GLN A 121 -16.13 10.47 8.45
CA GLN A 121 -15.74 11.33 7.33
C GLN A 121 -15.12 10.52 6.18
N GLN A 122 -15.55 10.80 4.95
CA GLN A 122 -14.99 10.27 3.72
C GLN A 122 -14.16 11.32 2.99
N TRP A 123 -12.95 10.92 2.60
CA TRP A 123 -11.96 11.79 1.98
C TRP A 123 -11.39 11.15 0.71
N LEU A 124 -11.26 11.94 -0.36
CA LEU A 124 -10.58 11.57 -1.58
C LEU A 124 -9.15 12.10 -1.56
N LEU A 125 -8.20 11.19 -1.73
CA LEU A 125 -6.78 11.48 -1.81
C LEU A 125 -6.38 11.48 -3.28
N LYS A 126 -5.76 12.55 -3.76
CA LYS A 126 -5.29 12.67 -5.15
C LYS A 126 -3.81 13.00 -5.16
N PHE A 127 -3.02 12.10 -5.69
CA PHE A 127 -1.61 12.31 -5.97
C PHE A 127 -1.41 12.59 -7.45
N ASN A 128 -0.83 13.76 -7.76
CA ASN A 128 -0.42 14.12 -9.11
C ASN A 128 1.11 14.17 -9.15
N HIS A 129 1.70 13.22 -9.87
CA HIS A 129 3.14 13.04 -9.98
C HIS A 129 3.80 14.20 -10.73
N SER A 130 3.22 14.64 -11.86
CA SER A 130 3.74 15.74 -12.68
C SER A 130 3.83 17.05 -11.90
N GLN A 131 2.88 17.30 -11.00
CA GLN A 131 2.86 18.45 -10.11
C GLN A 131 3.57 18.18 -8.78
N ARG A 132 4.00 16.94 -8.52
CA ARG A 132 4.57 16.47 -7.24
C ARG A 132 3.71 16.90 -6.05
N ARG A 133 2.40 16.70 -6.16
CA ARG A 133 1.43 17.22 -5.20
C ARG A 133 0.46 16.13 -4.77
N LEU A 134 0.30 15.98 -3.46
CA LEU A 134 -0.83 15.27 -2.89
C LEU A 134 -1.85 16.29 -2.40
N THR A 135 -3.11 16.10 -2.79
CA THR A 135 -4.25 16.92 -2.35
C THR A 135 -5.32 16.03 -1.74
N VAL A 136 -5.96 16.50 -0.68
CA VAL A 136 -7.10 15.82 -0.06
C VAL A 136 -8.39 16.62 -0.27
N HIS A 137 -9.47 15.92 -0.60
CA HIS A 137 -10.78 16.52 -0.78
C HIS A 137 -11.78 15.84 0.16
N PHE A 138 -12.41 16.63 1.02
CA PHE A 138 -13.58 16.16 1.76
C PHE A 138 -14.70 15.80 0.77
N ILE A 139 -15.24 14.59 0.88
CA ILE A 139 -16.39 14.16 0.09
C ILE A 139 -17.66 14.39 0.90
N GLN A 140 -17.80 13.71 2.04
CA GLN A 140 -19.01 13.75 2.87
C GLN A 140 -18.77 13.23 4.29
N GLN A 141 -19.75 13.49 5.16
CA GLN A 141 -19.85 13.00 6.53
C GLN A 141 -20.98 11.98 6.60
N TYR A 142 -20.67 10.76 7.05
CA TYR A 142 -21.66 9.74 7.37
C TYR A 142 -21.97 9.76 8.87
N ASP A 143 -23.27 9.68 9.20
CA ASP A 143 -23.91 9.31 10.47
C ASP A 143 -23.51 10.01 11.80
N SER A 144 -22.40 10.74 11.86
CA SER A 144 -21.92 11.46 13.06
C SER A 144 -22.11 12.97 12.91
N THR A 145 -22.59 13.62 13.97
CA THR A 145 -22.55 15.08 14.11
C THR A 145 -21.23 15.58 14.69
N GLU A 146 -20.45 14.69 15.32
CA GLU A 146 -19.14 15.03 15.87
C GLU A 146 -18.06 14.87 14.81
N LYS A 147 -17.33 15.96 14.57
CA LYS A 147 -16.14 15.97 13.71
C LYS A 147 -14.90 16.04 14.57
N GLN A 148 -14.09 15.00 14.48
CA GLN A 148 -12.76 14.99 15.07
C GLN A 148 -11.79 15.70 14.12
N GLN A 149 -10.78 16.33 14.71
CA GLN A 149 -9.68 16.91 13.96
C GLN A 149 -8.68 15.79 13.69
N TRP A 150 -8.45 15.52 12.40
CA TRP A 150 -7.51 14.52 11.93
C TRP A 150 -6.28 15.22 11.36
N ILE A 151 -5.11 14.60 11.52
CA ILE A 151 -3.86 15.08 10.90
C ILE A 151 -3.29 14.01 9.97
N TRP A 152 -2.51 14.45 8.99
CA TRP A 152 -1.91 13.56 8.02
C TRP A 152 -0.54 14.01 7.54
N LYS A 153 0.20 13.08 6.97
CA LYS A 153 1.51 13.30 6.36
C LYS A 153 1.67 12.43 5.12
N PHE A 154 2.43 12.88 4.13
CA PHE A 154 2.76 12.04 2.98
C PHE A 154 4.09 11.35 3.19
N CYS A 155 4.18 10.08 2.80
CA CYS A 155 5.41 9.32 2.75
C CYS A 155 5.48 8.48 1.47
N GLN A 156 6.69 8.15 1.04
CA GLN A 156 6.97 7.25 -0.07
C GLN A 156 7.99 6.20 0.39
N TYR A 157 7.71 4.92 0.18
CA TYR A 157 8.67 3.84 0.40
C TYR A 157 9.31 3.40 -0.91
N VAL A 158 10.63 3.53 -1.03
CA VAL A 158 11.40 3.09 -2.19
C VAL A 158 12.73 2.50 -1.73
N TYR A 159 13.08 1.28 -2.17
CA TYR A 159 14.37 0.62 -1.88
C TYR A 159 14.78 0.67 -0.40
N ASP A 160 13.91 0.18 0.49
CA ASP A 160 14.05 0.11 1.95
C ASP A 160 14.20 1.46 2.64
N LYS A 161 13.86 2.56 1.94
CA LYS A 161 13.90 3.91 2.48
C LYS A 161 12.52 4.54 2.45
N GLU A 162 12.20 5.21 3.55
CA GLU A 162 11.02 6.05 3.68
C GLU A 162 11.40 7.51 3.47
N PHE A 163 10.69 8.20 2.59
CA PHE A 163 10.80 9.63 2.37
C PHE A 163 9.46 10.26 2.70
N CYS A 164 9.41 11.07 3.73
CA CYS A 164 8.19 11.78 4.11
C CYS A 164 8.29 13.27 3.79
N SER A 165 7.14 13.94 3.65
CA SER A 165 7.09 15.39 3.75
C SER A 165 7.68 15.85 5.10
N ASP A 166 7.94 17.13 5.31
CA ASP A 166 8.39 17.57 6.64
C ASP A 166 7.22 17.80 7.60
N GLN A 167 6.13 18.36 7.07
CA GLN A 167 5.01 18.86 7.84
C GLN A 167 3.90 17.82 7.99
N TRP A 168 3.30 17.79 9.17
CA TRP A 168 1.98 17.23 9.43
C TRP A 168 0.94 18.30 9.11
N LEU A 169 -0.09 17.93 8.37
CA LEU A 169 -1.16 18.83 7.94
C LEU A 169 -2.47 18.39 8.57
N GLU A 170 -3.34 19.36 8.85
CA GLU A 170 -4.71 19.06 9.20
C GLU A 170 -5.46 18.49 7.99
N LEU A 171 -6.29 17.48 8.23
CA LEU A 171 -7.19 16.93 7.23
C LEU A 171 -8.35 17.91 7.01
N SER A 172 -8.16 18.81 6.05
CA SER A 172 -9.13 19.83 5.66
C SER A 172 -9.33 19.82 4.15
N HIS A 173 -10.51 20.24 3.68
CA HIS A 173 -10.83 20.21 2.25
C HIS A 173 -9.84 21.08 1.45
N ASN A 174 -9.25 20.50 0.40
CA ASN A 174 -8.19 21.08 -0.43
C ASN A 174 -6.85 21.30 0.28
N ALA A 175 -6.64 20.71 1.47
CA ALA A 175 -5.30 20.64 2.02
C ALA A 175 -4.39 19.89 1.04
N SER A 176 -3.18 20.40 0.85
CA SER A 176 -2.23 19.81 -0.06
C SER A 176 -0.82 19.95 0.47
N VAL A 177 0.03 19.02 0.06
CA VAL A 177 1.48 19.06 0.30
C VAL A 177 2.19 19.05 -1.03
N GLN A 178 3.12 19.99 -1.19
CA GLN A 178 4.08 19.99 -2.29
C GLN A 178 5.25 19.10 -1.86
N LEU A 179 5.67 18.20 -2.75
CA LEU A 179 6.70 17.23 -2.45
C LEU A 179 8.01 17.67 -3.12
N ASP A 180 8.92 18.16 -2.29
CA ASP A 180 10.23 18.64 -2.74
C ASP A 180 11.11 17.48 -3.24
N TYR A 181 10.94 16.30 -2.64
CA TYR A 181 11.64 15.08 -2.98
C TYR A 181 10.64 13.96 -3.29
N LEU A 182 10.69 13.45 -4.51
CA LEU A 182 10.04 12.22 -4.96
C LEU A 182 11.10 11.39 -5.68
N ILE A 183 11.08 10.09 -5.43
CA ILE A 183 11.95 9.12 -6.13
C ILE A 183 11.13 8.38 -7.18
#